data_AF-A0A8H8D2V6-F1
#
_entry.id   AF-A0A8H8D2V6-F1
#
_cell.length_a   1.000
_cell.length_b   1.000
_cell.length_c   1.000
_cell.angle_alpha   90.00
_cell.angle_beta   90.00
_cell.angle_gamma   90.00
#
_symmetry.space_group_name_H-M   'P 1'
#
loop_
_entity.id
_entity.type
_entity.pdbx_description
1 polymer ?
#
loop_
_entity_poly.entity_id
_entity_poly.type
_entity_poly.pdbx_seq_one_letter_code
_entity_poly.pdbx_strand_id
1 'polypeptide(L)'
;MSKATVAMIAAASAATGAALTAFMYSSKNRQQQLGSRLPPPATTTPTTSIPTPHPKSPVFQQSLSAKSPVDPAGLFQYGFPGPVADIVTSLPLTSAFDRRTRNPFWVAEHITPESLAQSNGDRRRSNFFEEQTIPQAFRARLSDYFRSGYDRGHQVPAADARWSQDATDATFSLANMCPQVGEGFNRDYWAHFENFCRRLTQKYPSVRIVTGPLYLPKRDPADGKWKVTYEVIGNPAAVAVPTHFYKVIFAEDGTPGGNVSLGAFVLPNARIPNEKSLSEFEVPLEVVERASGLEFASLLPADRRKKLCKEVKCEIIVRQFAESSNNTAIRSP
;
A
#
# COMPACT_ATOMS: atom_id res chain seq x y z
N MET A 1 27.90 7.20 10.14
CA MET A 1 26.59 7.79 9.79
C MET A 1 25.79 7.94 11.09
N SER A 2 25.32 9.15 11.40
CA SER A 2 24.87 9.52 12.77
C SER A 2 23.48 8.97 13.11
N LYS A 3 23.28 8.61 14.38
CA LYS A 3 22.08 7.99 15.01
C LYS A 3 20.77 8.83 14.92
N ALA A 4 20.78 9.94 14.18
CA ALA A 4 19.69 10.93 14.13
C ALA A 4 18.63 10.67 13.03
N THR A 5 18.94 9.88 11.98
CA THR A 5 18.08 9.71 10.79
C THR A 5 16.79 8.91 11.05
N VAL A 6 16.70 8.12 12.14
CA VAL A 6 15.53 7.29 12.46
C VAL A 6 14.50 8.02 13.34
N ALA A 7 14.89 9.10 14.01
CA ALA A 7 14.07 9.69 15.08
C ALA A 7 12.86 10.52 14.61
N MET A 8 12.84 11.00 13.36
CA MET A 8 11.90 12.06 12.94
C MET A 8 10.54 11.54 12.43
N ILE A 9 10.41 10.25 12.11
CA ILE A 9 9.12 9.68 11.68
C ILE A 9 8.35 9.07 12.86
N ALA A 10 9.06 8.73 13.95
CA ALA A 10 8.47 8.03 15.08
C ALA A 10 7.82 8.92 16.15
N ALA A 11 8.05 10.23 16.10
CA ALA A 11 7.68 11.16 17.17
C ALA A 11 6.38 11.96 16.92
N ALA A 12 5.63 11.67 15.86
CA ALA A 12 4.31 12.27 15.68
C ALA A 12 3.25 11.46 16.46
N SER A 13 3.23 11.64 17.78
CA SER A 13 2.02 11.38 18.56
C SER A 13 0.99 12.47 18.23
N ALA A 14 -0.29 12.13 18.23
CA ALA A 14 -1.40 12.92 17.68
C ALA A 14 -1.65 14.32 18.30
N ALA A 15 -0.73 14.85 19.10
CA ALA A 15 -0.83 16.16 19.75
C ALA A 15 0.19 17.21 19.25
N THR A 16 1.20 16.85 18.46
CA THR A 16 2.18 17.81 17.92
C THR A 16 2.36 17.60 16.42
N GLY A 17 2.02 18.64 15.66
CA GLY A 17 2.07 18.63 14.20
C GLY A 17 3.44 18.25 13.64
N ALA A 18 3.42 17.64 12.45
CA ALA A 18 4.58 17.22 11.68
C ALA A 18 5.33 18.44 11.12
N ALA A 19 6.02 19.16 12.00
CA ALA A 19 6.85 20.29 11.65
C ALA A 19 8.28 20.02 12.10
N LEU A 20 8.99 19.09 11.44
CA LEU A 20 10.45 18.96 11.49
C LEU A 20 10.91 17.89 10.45
N THR A 21 10.73 18.10 9.14
CA THR A 21 11.27 17.14 8.14
C THR A 21 11.91 17.77 6.91
N ALA A 22 12.45 18.99 7.03
CA ALA A 22 13.13 19.61 5.89
C ALA A 22 14.29 20.51 6.31
N PHE A 23 15.39 19.94 6.81
CA PHE A 23 16.69 20.60 6.65
C PHE A 23 17.80 19.55 6.51
N MET A 24 18.64 19.75 5.49
CA MET A 24 19.92 19.10 5.22
C MET A 24 19.94 17.81 4.38
N TYR A 25 19.70 17.93 3.07
CA TYR A 25 20.38 17.08 2.08
C TYR A 25 20.65 17.88 0.80
N SER A 26 21.76 18.60 0.79
CA SER A 26 22.41 19.10 -0.43
C SER A 26 23.92 19.02 -0.21
N SER A 27 24.56 18.02 -0.80
CA SER A 27 25.85 18.16 -1.49
C SER A 27 26.33 16.80 -2.03
N LYS A 28 26.72 16.82 -3.31
CA LYS A 28 27.75 15.99 -3.97
C LYS A 28 27.56 14.46 -4.00
N ASN A 29 27.44 13.90 -5.20
CA ASN A 29 28.65 13.52 -5.93
C ASN A 29 28.45 13.32 -7.43
N ARG A 30 29.51 13.65 -8.17
CA ARG A 30 29.64 13.74 -9.61
C ARG A 30 30.47 12.56 -10.11
N GLN A 31 30.05 12.00 -11.25
CA GLN A 31 30.80 11.21 -12.25
C GLN A 31 31.44 9.87 -11.86
N GLN A 32 31.10 8.83 -12.64
CA GLN A 32 32.04 8.26 -13.62
C GLN A 32 31.31 7.50 -14.73
N GLN A 33 31.69 7.83 -15.98
CA GLN A 33 31.35 7.13 -17.22
C GLN A 33 32.27 5.92 -17.40
N LEU A 34 31.74 4.82 -17.93
CA LEU A 34 32.46 3.98 -18.90
C LEU A 34 31.44 3.19 -19.73
N GLY A 35 31.54 3.28 -21.06
CA GLY A 35 30.70 2.52 -21.99
C GLY A 35 31.39 1.26 -22.50
N SER A 36 30.58 0.31 -22.99
CA SER A 36 30.97 -0.57 -24.11
C SER A 36 29.81 -1.47 -24.57
N ARG A 37 29.45 -1.28 -25.86
CA ARG A 37 29.06 -2.23 -26.93
C ARG A 37 28.17 -3.48 -26.65
N LEU A 38 27.11 -3.54 -27.46
CA LEU A 38 26.24 -4.69 -27.77
C LEU A 38 26.84 -5.65 -28.83
N PRO A 39 26.34 -6.91 -28.87
CA PRO A 39 26.13 -7.66 -30.12
C PRO A 39 24.66 -8.17 -30.30
N PRO A 40 24.28 -8.69 -31.49
CA PRO A 40 22.92 -8.64 -32.08
C PRO A 40 21.98 -9.83 -31.77
N PRO A 41 20.73 -9.83 -32.27
CA PRO A 41 19.66 -10.73 -31.83
C PRO A 41 19.63 -12.06 -32.61
N ALA A 42 19.12 -13.10 -31.96
CA ALA A 42 18.77 -14.36 -32.61
C ALA A 42 17.28 -14.67 -32.42
N THR A 43 16.61 -14.87 -33.55
CA THR A 43 15.21 -15.23 -33.74
C THR A 43 14.98 -16.72 -33.47
N THR A 44 13.97 -17.08 -32.67
CA THR A 44 13.17 -18.31 -32.86
C THR A 44 11.79 -18.19 -32.19
N THR A 45 10.75 -18.43 -32.98
CA THR A 45 9.39 -18.90 -32.59
C THR A 45 9.26 -20.37 -33.00
N PRO A 46 8.19 -21.13 -32.67
CA PRO A 46 7.14 -20.99 -31.64
C PRO A 46 6.95 -22.30 -30.81
N THR A 47 6.18 -22.29 -29.71
CA THR A 47 5.11 -23.27 -29.41
C THR A 47 4.32 -22.80 -28.18
N THR A 48 3.01 -22.62 -28.32
CA THR A 48 2.07 -22.31 -27.25
C THR A 48 1.70 -23.59 -26.50
N SER A 49 2.14 -23.71 -25.24
CA SER A 49 1.46 -24.50 -24.23
C SER A 49 1.17 -23.59 -23.04
N ILE A 50 -0.07 -23.61 -22.57
CA ILE A 50 -0.54 -22.82 -21.42
C ILE A 50 -0.11 -23.55 -20.14
N PRO A 51 0.69 -22.94 -19.25
CA PRO A 51 0.87 -23.46 -17.89
C PRO A 51 0.09 -22.60 -16.89
N THR A 52 -0.63 -23.28 -16.01
CA THR A 52 -1.18 -22.75 -14.76
C THR A 52 -0.12 -21.96 -13.96
N PRO A 53 -0.48 -20.86 -13.28
CA PRO A 53 0.48 -20.05 -12.54
C PRO A 53 0.81 -20.71 -11.21
N HIS A 54 1.74 -21.67 -11.23
CA HIS A 54 2.55 -21.93 -10.05
C HIS A 54 3.69 -20.90 -10.03
N PRO A 55 3.93 -20.18 -8.93
CA PRO A 55 5.09 -19.30 -8.83
C PRO A 55 6.33 -20.17 -9.04
N LYS A 56 7.07 -19.88 -10.12
CA LYS A 56 8.34 -20.55 -10.41
C LYS A 56 9.26 -20.29 -9.22
N SER A 57 9.66 -21.36 -8.53
CA SER A 57 10.72 -21.28 -7.52
C SER A 57 11.93 -20.54 -8.12
N PRO A 58 12.59 -19.65 -7.37
CA PRO A 58 13.80 -19.01 -7.85
C PRO A 58 14.82 -20.08 -8.25
N VAL A 59 15.23 -20.06 -9.51
CA VAL A 59 16.29 -20.94 -10.02
C VAL A 59 17.61 -20.41 -9.47
N PHE A 60 18.06 -20.97 -8.34
CA PHE A 60 19.41 -20.73 -7.87
C PHE A 60 20.38 -21.40 -8.84
N GLN A 61 21.19 -20.61 -9.53
CA GLN A 61 22.34 -21.14 -10.29
C GLN A 61 23.29 -21.80 -9.29
N GLN A 62 23.26 -23.14 -9.24
CA GLN A 62 24.25 -23.94 -8.53
C GLN A 62 25.61 -23.74 -9.19
N SER A 63 26.39 -22.82 -8.65
CA SER A 63 27.79 -22.62 -8.99
C SER A 63 28.58 -22.42 -7.70
N LEU A 64 28.55 -23.42 -6.81
CA LEU A 64 29.51 -23.52 -5.73
C LEU A 64 30.21 -24.88 -5.81
N SER A 65 31.54 -24.80 -5.93
CA SER A 65 32.50 -25.86 -6.19
C SER A 65 32.24 -27.16 -5.42
N ALA A 66 32.40 -28.28 -6.12
CA ALA A 66 32.21 -29.66 -5.64
C ALA A 66 33.22 -30.15 -4.56
N LYS A 67 33.54 -29.34 -3.54
CA LYS A 67 34.48 -29.70 -2.45
C LYS A 67 34.09 -29.18 -1.05
N SER A 68 32.83 -28.84 -0.81
CA SER A 68 32.37 -28.50 0.54
C SER A 68 31.95 -29.78 1.30
N PRO A 69 32.36 -29.98 2.57
CA PRO A 69 31.85 -31.08 3.40
C PRO A 69 30.38 -30.89 3.82
N VAL A 70 29.79 -29.72 3.55
CA VAL A 70 28.41 -29.38 3.90
C VAL A 70 27.67 -28.76 2.71
N ASP A 71 26.37 -29.01 2.61
CA ASP A 71 25.49 -28.41 1.62
C ASP A 71 24.27 -27.75 2.30
N PRO A 72 24.39 -26.48 2.71
CA PRO A 72 23.25 -25.72 3.22
C PRO A 72 22.14 -25.54 2.18
N ALA A 73 22.45 -25.52 0.88
CA ALA A 73 21.46 -25.41 -0.19
C ALA A 73 20.67 -26.72 -0.37
N GLY A 74 21.18 -27.84 0.15
CA GLY A 74 20.47 -29.11 0.27
C GLY A 74 19.15 -28.99 1.06
N LEU A 75 18.97 -27.95 1.88
CA LEU A 75 17.67 -27.64 2.51
C LEU A 75 16.53 -27.53 1.49
N PHE A 76 16.82 -27.01 0.29
CA PHE A 76 15.81 -26.75 -0.74
C PHE A 76 15.17 -28.01 -1.32
N GLN A 77 15.72 -29.20 -1.06
CA GLN A 77 15.04 -30.47 -1.37
C GLN A 77 13.75 -30.66 -0.56
N TYR A 78 13.65 -30.00 0.60
CA TYR A 78 12.47 -30.01 1.47
C TYR A 78 11.56 -28.78 1.26
N GLY A 79 11.86 -27.94 0.27
CA GLY A 79 11.10 -26.75 -0.08
C GLY A 79 11.79 -25.44 0.27
N PHE A 80 11.15 -24.33 -0.13
CA PHE A 80 11.65 -22.97 0.10
C PHE A 80 10.99 -22.38 1.35
N PRO A 81 11.75 -21.97 2.38
CA PRO A 81 11.18 -21.50 3.65
C PRO A 81 10.54 -20.10 3.56
N GLY A 82 10.87 -19.32 2.53
CA GLY A 82 10.37 -17.96 2.33
C GLY A 82 11.49 -16.93 2.10
N PRO A 83 11.15 -15.65 1.91
CA PRO A 83 9.83 -15.04 2.07
C PRO A 83 8.79 -15.54 1.06
N VAL A 84 7.54 -15.69 1.49
CA VAL A 84 6.41 -16.06 0.64
C VAL A 84 5.45 -14.88 0.58
N ALA A 85 5.20 -14.39 -0.63
CA ALA A 85 4.20 -13.39 -0.92
C ALA A 85 3.11 -14.04 -1.78
N ASP A 86 1.91 -14.23 -1.22
CA ASP A 86 0.79 -14.75 -1.99
C ASP A 86 0.25 -13.62 -2.88
N ILE A 87 0.40 -13.78 -4.20
CA ILE A 87 -0.13 -12.81 -5.15
C ILE A 87 -1.64 -13.03 -5.29
N VAL A 88 -2.41 -12.00 -4.97
CA VAL A 88 -3.86 -11.96 -5.19
C VAL A 88 -4.15 -10.91 -6.25
N THR A 89 -4.72 -11.35 -7.36
CA THR A 89 -5.09 -10.50 -8.50
C THR A 89 -6.59 -10.63 -8.75
N SER A 90 -7.27 -9.50 -8.89
CA SER A 90 -8.67 -9.43 -9.26
C SER A 90 -8.91 -8.24 -10.19
N LEU A 91 -10.17 -7.96 -10.53
CA LEU A 91 -10.54 -6.88 -11.44
C LEU A 91 -9.99 -5.49 -11.03
N PRO A 92 -10.17 -5.01 -9.77
CA PRO A 92 -9.74 -3.65 -9.39
C PRO A 92 -8.32 -3.59 -8.83
N LEU A 93 -7.68 -4.72 -8.50
CA LEU A 93 -6.45 -4.72 -7.71
C LEU A 93 -5.51 -5.89 -8.00
N THR A 94 -4.24 -5.64 -7.73
CA THR A 94 -3.19 -6.65 -7.54
C THR A 94 -2.54 -6.44 -6.19
N SER A 95 -2.25 -7.50 -5.44
CA SER A 95 -1.62 -7.40 -4.12
C SER A 95 -0.64 -8.54 -3.86
N ALA A 96 0.23 -8.32 -2.88
CA ALA A 96 1.01 -9.36 -2.23
C ALA A 96 0.58 -9.49 -0.77
N PHE A 97 0.09 -10.65 -0.35
CA PHE A 97 -0.39 -10.87 1.01
C PHE A 97 0.72 -11.35 1.96
N ASP A 98 0.79 -10.77 3.16
CA ASP A 98 1.70 -11.19 4.23
C ASP A 98 1.01 -12.20 5.15
N ARG A 99 1.35 -13.47 4.96
CA ARG A 99 0.86 -14.59 5.79
C ARG A 99 1.07 -14.39 7.29
N ARG A 100 2.13 -13.67 7.70
CA ARG A 100 2.50 -13.50 9.11
C ARG A 100 1.61 -12.46 9.79
N THR A 101 1.35 -11.34 9.14
CA THR A 101 0.51 -10.27 9.71
C THR A 101 -0.97 -10.42 9.36
N ARG A 102 -1.29 -11.26 8.37
CA ARG A 102 -2.63 -11.47 7.80
C ARG A 102 -3.21 -10.18 7.23
N ASN A 103 -2.33 -9.36 6.68
CA ASN A 103 -2.59 -8.12 5.98
C ASN A 103 -1.83 -8.16 4.64
N PRO A 104 -2.21 -7.35 3.63
CA PRO A 104 -1.35 -7.16 2.46
C PRO A 104 -0.01 -6.50 2.84
N PHE A 105 1.08 -6.92 2.20
CA PHE A 105 2.30 -6.11 2.14
C PHE A 105 2.03 -4.81 1.40
N TRP A 106 1.31 -4.91 0.28
CA TRP A 106 0.87 -3.81 -0.55
C TRP A 106 -0.32 -4.24 -1.41
N VAL A 107 -1.14 -3.27 -1.79
CA VAL A 107 -2.21 -3.42 -2.79
C VAL A 107 -2.09 -2.28 -3.79
N ALA A 108 -2.06 -2.62 -5.07
CA ALA A 108 -1.97 -1.68 -6.18
C ALA A 108 -3.32 -1.56 -6.91
N GLU A 109 -3.69 -0.33 -7.24
CA GLU A 109 -4.87 0.01 -8.04
C GLU A 109 -4.50 0.98 -9.18
N HIS A 110 -5.39 1.06 -10.18
CA HIS A 110 -5.31 2.00 -11.28
C HIS A 110 -6.68 2.65 -11.49
N ILE A 111 -6.72 3.98 -11.40
CA ILE A 111 -7.93 4.76 -11.64
C ILE A 111 -7.70 5.71 -12.83
N THR A 112 -8.74 5.87 -13.64
CA THR A 112 -8.77 6.78 -14.79
C THR A 112 -10.07 7.59 -14.76
N PRO A 113 -10.18 8.70 -15.52
CA PRO A 113 -11.45 9.41 -15.67
C PRO A 113 -12.59 8.48 -16.12
N GLU A 114 -12.31 7.57 -17.06
CA GLU A 114 -13.28 6.64 -17.61
C GLU A 114 -13.75 5.61 -16.58
N SER A 115 -12.84 5.08 -15.75
CA SER A 115 -13.20 4.11 -14.72
C SER A 115 -14.06 4.75 -13.62
N LEU A 116 -13.78 6.00 -13.26
CA LEU A 116 -14.52 6.73 -12.23
C LEU A 116 -15.85 7.35 -12.73
N ALA A 117 -16.01 7.54 -14.04
CA ALA A 117 -17.26 8.01 -14.63
C ALA A 117 -18.35 6.94 -14.63
N GLN A 118 -17.97 5.66 -14.56
CA GLN A 118 -18.91 4.54 -14.49
C GLN A 118 -19.42 4.34 -13.07
N SER A 119 -20.71 3.98 -12.94
CA SER A 119 -21.39 3.81 -11.66
C SER A 119 -22.28 2.57 -11.64
N ASN A 120 -21.78 1.47 -12.21
CA ASN A 120 -22.49 0.18 -12.30
C ASN A 120 -22.39 -0.66 -11.02
N GLY A 121 -21.44 -0.35 -10.14
CA GLY A 121 -21.24 -0.96 -8.84
C GLY A 121 -21.93 -0.22 -7.68
N ASP A 122 -22.54 -0.99 -6.78
CA ASP A 122 -23.11 -0.52 -5.51
C ASP A 122 -22.56 -1.35 -4.34
N ARG A 123 -21.79 -0.67 -3.47
CA ARG A 123 -21.18 -1.27 -2.28
C ARG A 123 -22.19 -1.85 -1.30
N ARG A 124 -23.47 -1.42 -1.35
CA ARG A 124 -24.53 -1.96 -0.48
C ARG A 124 -24.89 -3.39 -0.84
N ARG A 125 -24.53 -3.85 -2.05
CA ARG A 125 -24.72 -5.22 -2.52
C ARG A 125 -23.50 -6.11 -2.26
N SER A 126 -22.41 -5.55 -1.74
CA SER A 126 -21.14 -6.24 -1.51
C SER A 126 -21.01 -6.71 -0.06
N ASN A 127 -20.41 -7.88 0.13
CA ASN A 127 -20.16 -8.47 1.46
C ASN A 127 -18.68 -8.77 1.63
N PHE A 128 -18.14 -8.53 2.82
CA PHE A 128 -16.78 -8.96 3.16
C PHE A 128 -16.67 -10.47 3.11
N PHE A 129 -15.58 -10.99 2.53
CA PHE A 129 -15.35 -12.42 2.41
C PHE A 129 -13.88 -12.79 2.64
N GLU A 130 -13.65 -14.01 3.10
CA GLU A 130 -12.30 -14.54 3.36
C GLU A 130 -11.65 -15.00 2.04
N GLU A 131 -10.40 -14.58 1.81
CA GLU A 131 -9.69 -14.89 0.56
C GLU A 131 -9.31 -16.38 0.48
N GLN A 132 -10.04 -17.14 -0.33
CA GLN A 132 -9.89 -18.59 -0.40
C GLN A 132 -8.57 -19.03 -1.03
N THR A 133 -7.94 -18.17 -1.84
CA THR A 133 -6.62 -18.45 -2.42
C THR A 133 -5.49 -18.44 -1.39
N ILE A 134 -5.68 -17.76 -0.24
CA ILE A 134 -4.74 -17.83 0.89
C ILE A 134 -4.98 -19.12 1.67
N PRO A 135 -3.93 -19.92 1.97
CA PRO A 135 -4.09 -21.12 2.78
C PRO A 135 -4.72 -20.81 4.15
N GLN A 136 -5.62 -21.68 4.61
CA GLN A 136 -6.44 -21.46 5.80
C GLN A 136 -5.64 -21.11 7.07
N ALA A 137 -4.41 -21.62 7.19
CA ALA A 137 -3.53 -21.34 8.33
C ALA A 137 -3.05 -19.88 8.39
N PHE A 138 -3.07 -19.16 7.27
CA PHE A 138 -2.55 -17.80 7.12
C PHE A 138 -3.64 -16.78 6.76
N ARG A 139 -4.87 -17.24 6.55
CA ARG A 139 -5.99 -16.42 6.09
C ARG A 139 -6.57 -15.59 7.22
N ALA A 140 -6.85 -14.31 6.96
CA ALA A 140 -7.69 -13.49 7.83
C ALA A 140 -9.15 -13.94 7.75
N ARG A 141 -9.84 -13.98 8.89
CA ARG A 141 -11.25 -14.40 8.99
C ARG A 141 -12.16 -13.25 9.37
N LEU A 142 -13.43 -13.35 9.00
CA LEU A 142 -14.43 -12.35 9.41
C LEU A 142 -14.55 -12.28 10.93
N SER A 143 -14.38 -13.43 11.61
CA SER A 143 -14.37 -13.53 13.07
C SER A 143 -13.24 -12.75 13.73
N ASP A 144 -12.11 -12.53 13.04
CA ASP A 144 -10.95 -11.85 13.63
C ASP A 144 -11.24 -10.36 13.87
N TYR A 145 -12.09 -9.77 13.02
CA TYR A 145 -12.50 -8.38 13.10
C TYR A 145 -13.73 -8.16 13.98
N PHE A 146 -14.55 -9.19 14.20
CA PHE A 146 -15.80 -9.08 14.94
C PHE A 146 -15.56 -8.60 16.38
N ARG A 147 -16.13 -7.45 16.74
CA ARG A 147 -15.97 -6.79 18.06
C ARG A 147 -14.51 -6.52 18.45
N SER A 148 -13.59 -6.42 17.48
CA SER A 148 -12.18 -6.08 17.72
C SER A 148 -11.95 -4.62 18.11
N GLY A 149 -12.91 -3.73 17.84
CA GLY A 149 -12.74 -2.28 17.95
C GLY A 149 -12.19 -1.62 16.68
N TYR A 150 -11.83 -2.40 15.66
CA TYR A 150 -11.32 -1.90 14.38
C TYR A 150 -12.30 -2.16 13.22
N ASP A 151 -12.30 -1.24 12.27
CA ASP A 151 -12.95 -1.45 10.98
C ASP A 151 -12.12 -2.37 10.08
N ARG A 152 -12.81 -3.02 9.14
CA ARG A 152 -12.20 -3.68 7.97
C ARG A 152 -11.86 -2.59 6.95
N GLY A 153 -10.67 -2.02 7.09
CA GLY A 153 -10.21 -0.89 6.30
C GLY A 153 -9.65 -1.32 4.95
N HIS A 154 -10.27 -0.81 3.87
CA HIS A 154 -9.87 -1.14 2.50
C HIS A 154 -8.50 -0.53 2.18
N GLN A 155 -7.67 -1.25 1.43
CA GLN A 155 -6.47 -0.67 0.81
C GLN A 155 -6.81 -0.07 -0.56
N VAL A 156 -7.58 -0.80 -1.37
CA VAL A 156 -8.28 -0.33 -2.58
C VAL A 156 -9.75 -0.11 -2.24
N PRO A 157 -10.24 1.14 -2.23
CA PRO A 157 -11.59 1.45 -1.80
C PRO A 157 -12.64 1.04 -2.84
N ALA A 158 -13.77 0.54 -2.36
CA ALA A 158 -14.91 0.18 -3.22
C ALA A 158 -15.38 1.34 -4.14
N ALA A 159 -15.17 2.59 -3.72
CA ALA A 159 -15.53 3.78 -4.50
C ALA A 159 -14.72 3.93 -5.80
N ASP A 160 -13.53 3.34 -5.87
CA ASP A 160 -12.62 3.41 -7.02
C ASP A 160 -12.90 2.29 -8.04
N ALA A 161 -13.71 1.29 -7.63
CA ALA A 161 -14.06 0.10 -8.41
C ALA A 161 -15.54 0.07 -8.88
N ARG A 162 -16.22 1.23 -8.90
CA ARG A 162 -17.66 1.32 -9.23
C ARG A 162 -18.01 1.11 -10.70
N TRP A 163 -17.03 0.87 -11.56
CA TRP A 163 -17.24 0.60 -12.98
C TRP A 163 -17.90 -0.76 -13.26
N SER A 164 -17.83 -1.70 -12.32
CA SER A 164 -18.57 -2.97 -12.34
C SER A 164 -18.94 -3.42 -10.92
N GLN A 165 -20.04 -4.18 -10.79
CA GLN A 165 -20.38 -4.81 -9.51
C GLN A 165 -19.33 -5.84 -9.10
N ASP A 166 -18.84 -6.67 -10.03
CA ASP A 166 -17.80 -7.67 -9.75
C ASP A 166 -16.50 -7.02 -9.26
N ALA A 167 -16.16 -5.86 -9.83
CA ALA A 167 -14.99 -5.09 -9.39
C ALA A 167 -15.21 -4.52 -7.98
N THR A 168 -16.40 -3.98 -7.71
CA THR A 168 -16.76 -3.51 -6.36
C THR A 168 -16.71 -4.66 -5.35
N ASP A 169 -17.30 -5.80 -5.65
CA ASP A 169 -17.33 -6.98 -4.79
C ASP A 169 -15.92 -7.50 -4.50
N ALA A 170 -15.05 -7.54 -5.51
CA ALA A 170 -13.66 -7.97 -5.34
C ALA A 170 -12.88 -7.13 -4.31
N THR A 171 -13.23 -5.83 -4.13
CA THR A 171 -12.59 -5.00 -3.09
C THR A 171 -12.91 -5.43 -1.67
N PHE A 172 -13.95 -6.25 -1.45
CA PHE A 172 -14.38 -6.72 -0.13
C PHE A 172 -13.65 -7.99 0.35
N SER A 173 -12.70 -8.52 -0.43
CA SER A 173 -11.80 -9.59 0.03
C SER A 173 -11.02 -9.14 1.27
N LEU A 174 -10.92 -10.00 2.29
CA LEU A 174 -10.07 -9.73 3.46
C LEU A 174 -8.58 -9.65 3.12
N ALA A 175 -8.14 -10.10 1.94
CA ALA A 175 -6.79 -9.84 1.44
C ALA A 175 -6.53 -8.36 1.10
N ASN A 176 -7.59 -7.57 0.90
CA ASN A 176 -7.56 -6.12 0.70
C ASN A 176 -7.84 -5.34 2.00
N MET A 177 -7.87 -6.00 3.16
CA MET A 177 -8.21 -5.38 4.44
C MET A 177 -7.01 -5.25 5.37
N CYS A 178 -7.05 -4.22 6.20
CA CYS A 178 -6.28 -4.11 7.43
C CYS A 178 -7.18 -3.58 8.57
N PRO A 179 -6.88 -3.89 9.84
CA PRO A 179 -7.54 -3.25 10.97
C PRO A 179 -7.26 -1.74 10.98
N GLN A 180 -8.30 -0.94 10.80
CA GLN A 180 -8.22 0.52 10.83
C GLN A 180 -9.05 1.11 11.95
N VAL A 181 -8.56 2.18 12.58
CA VAL A 181 -9.38 3.01 13.47
C VAL A 181 -10.58 3.53 12.68
N GLY A 182 -11.79 3.33 13.22
CA GLY A 182 -13.04 3.66 12.52
C GLY A 182 -13.27 5.17 12.42
N GLU A 183 -13.85 5.73 13.49
CA GLU A 183 -14.12 7.17 13.59
C GLU A 183 -12.82 7.98 13.66
N GLY A 184 -12.77 9.05 12.87
CA GLY A 184 -11.63 9.96 12.76
C GLY A 184 -10.50 9.46 11.85
N PHE A 185 -10.59 8.25 11.31
CA PHE A 185 -9.59 7.70 10.38
C PHE A 185 -10.23 7.03 9.17
N ASN A 186 -10.58 5.74 9.23
CA ASN A 186 -11.14 4.99 8.08
C ASN A 186 -12.37 5.67 7.49
N ARG A 187 -13.29 6.13 8.35
CA ARG A 187 -14.57 6.73 7.95
C ARG A 187 -14.46 8.22 7.60
N ASP A 188 -13.33 8.85 7.91
CA ASP A 188 -13.11 10.29 7.83
C ASP A 188 -11.83 10.61 7.04
N TYR A 189 -10.72 10.90 7.72
CA TYR A 189 -9.50 11.42 7.10
C TYR A 189 -8.94 10.51 5.99
N TRP A 190 -8.97 9.19 6.17
CA TRP A 190 -8.55 8.22 5.15
C TRP A 190 -9.47 8.25 3.93
N ALA A 191 -10.79 8.28 4.12
CA ALA A 191 -11.76 8.42 3.04
C ALA A 191 -11.62 9.76 2.30
N HIS A 192 -11.25 10.84 2.99
CA HIS A 192 -10.93 12.12 2.36
C HIS A 192 -9.63 12.07 1.55
N PHE A 193 -8.62 11.34 2.02
CA PHE A 193 -7.39 11.11 1.26
C PHE A 193 -7.64 10.25 0.01
N GLU A 194 -8.46 9.20 0.10
CA GLU A 194 -8.93 8.46 -1.07
C GLU A 194 -9.69 9.36 -2.05
N ASN A 195 -10.49 10.33 -1.55
CA ASN A 195 -11.12 11.30 -2.43
C ASN A 195 -10.12 12.23 -3.12
N PHE A 196 -9.04 12.62 -2.44
CA PHE A 196 -7.94 13.34 -3.08
C PHE A 196 -7.34 12.51 -4.23
N CYS A 197 -7.05 11.22 -4.03
CA CYS A 197 -6.56 10.34 -5.09
C CYS A 197 -7.50 10.34 -6.31
N ARG A 198 -8.81 10.18 -6.10
CA ARG A 198 -9.81 10.26 -7.18
C ARG A 198 -9.80 11.61 -7.90
N ARG A 199 -9.61 12.73 -7.20
CA ARG A 199 -9.57 14.06 -7.83
C ARG A 199 -8.35 14.27 -8.71
N LEU A 200 -7.27 13.52 -8.52
CA LEU A 200 -6.10 13.61 -9.40
C LEU A 200 -6.46 13.27 -10.86
N THR A 201 -7.48 12.44 -11.09
CA THR A 201 -7.92 12.10 -12.45
C THR A 201 -8.51 13.28 -13.22
N GLN A 202 -8.85 14.39 -12.55
CA GLN A 202 -9.27 15.63 -13.21
C GLN A 202 -8.12 16.32 -13.97
N LYS A 203 -6.87 16.05 -13.56
CA LYS A 203 -5.65 16.58 -14.20
C LYS A 203 -4.87 15.51 -14.96
N TYR A 204 -4.83 14.29 -14.43
CA TYR A 204 -4.01 13.20 -14.96
C TYR A 204 -4.90 12.10 -15.57
N PRO A 205 -4.69 11.69 -16.82
CA PRO A 205 -5.51 10.64 -17.44
C PRO A 205 -5.30 9.25 -16.80
N SER A 206 -4.23 9.06 -16.02
CA SER A 206 -3.90 7.78 -15.41
C SER A 206 -3.25 8.00 -14.05
N VAL A 207 -3.82 7.38 -13.01
CA VAL A 207 -3.31 7.46 -11.64
C VAL A 207 -3.19 6.04 -11.07
N ARG A 208 -1.97 5.61 -10.77
CA ARG A 208 -1.70 4.33 -10.09
C ARG A 208 -1.34 4.58 -8.65
N ILE A 209 -1.90 3.79 -7.75
CA ILE A 209 -1.74 3.98 -6.31
C ILE A 209 -1.33 2.65 -5.70
N VAL A 210 -0.31 2.67 -4.85
CA VAL A 210 0.08 1.54 -4.03
C VAL A 210 -0.17 1.90 -2.58
N THR A 211 -1.01 1.10 -1.92
CA THR A 211 -1.43 1.30 -0.53
C THR A 211 -0.94 0.13 0.32
N GLY A 212 -0.54 0.38 1.57
CA GLY A 212 -0.21 -0.71 2.48
C GLY A 212 0.01 -0.28 3.93
N PRO A 213 0.12 -1.26 4.84
CA PRO A 213 0.37 -1.03 6.26
C PRO A 213 1.85 -0.80 6.58
N LEU A 214 2.13 -0.13 7.70
CA LEU A 214 3.46 -0.01 8.30
C LEU A 214 3.43 -0.30 9.81
N TYR A 215 4.54 -0.84 10.30
CA TYR A 215 4.78 -1.14 11.71
C TYR A 215 6.01 -0.37 12.18
N LEU A 216 5.83 0.90 12.49
CA LEU A 216 6.92 1.83 12.76
C LEU A 216 7.39 1.76 14.22
N PRO A 217 8.70 1.84 14.47
CA PRO A 217 9.22 1.81 15.82
C PRO A 217 8.91 3.13 16.54
N LYS A 218 8.65 3.07 17.84
CA LYS A 218 8.59 4.22 18.74
C LYS A 218 9.66 4.09 19.81
N ARG A 219 10.17 5.22 20.29
CA ARG A 219 11.11 5.23 21.40
C ARG A 219 10.34 5.08 22.70
N ASP A 220 10.57 4.00 23.41
CA ASP A 220 9.94 3.73 24.69
C ASP A 220 10.44 4.75 25.73
N PRO A 221 9.56 5.53 26.38
CA PRO A 221 9.98 6.52 27.36
C PRO A 221 10.55 5.90 28.64
N ALA A 222 10.25 4.64 28.94
CA ALA A 222 10.70 3.97 30.16
C ALA A 222 12.18 3.57 30.11
N ASP A 223 12.67 3.10 28.95
CA ASP A 223 14.06 2.62 28.78
C ASP A 223 14.83 3.32 27.66
N GLY A 224 14.20 4.24 26.93
CA GLY A 224 14.79 4.99 25.84
C GLY A 224 15.12 4.16 24.59
N LYS A 225 14.68 2.90 24.50
CA LYS A 225 14.96 1.99 23.38
C LYS A 225 13.89 2.09 22.28
N TRP A 226 14.28 1.76 21.06
CA TRP A 226 13.36 1.68 19.93
C TRP A 226 12.63 0.33 19.95
N LYS A 227 11.29 0.36 19.94
CA LYS A 227 10.44 -0.84 19.93
C LYS A 227 9.35 -0.70 18.88
N VAL A 228 9.06 -1.80 18.20
CA VAL A 228 7.85 -1.92 17.38
C VAL A 228 6.80 -2.62 18.24
N THR A 229 5.66 -1.96 18.45
CA THR A 229 4.56 -2.49 19.24
C THR A 229 3.27 -2.25 18.48
N TYR A 230 2.49 -3.32 18.31
CA TYR A 230 1.18 -3.30 17.68
C TYR A 230 0.29 -4.36 18.33
N GLU A 231 -1.02 -4.12 18.32
CA GLU A 231 -2.02 -5.09 18.74
C GLU A 231 -2.18 -6.21 17.70
N VAL A 232 -2.61 -7.39 18.14
CA VAL A 232 -3.01 -8.48 17.25
C VAL A 232 -4.43 -8.91 17.63
N ILE A 233 -5.38 -8.75 16.71
CA ILE A 233 -6.81 -9.03 16.93
C ILE A 233 -7.20 -10.45 16.50
N GLY A 234 -8.37 -10.90 16.96
CA GLY A 234 -8.93 -12.23 16.69
C GLY A 234 -8.82 -13.17 17.89
N ASN A 235 -9.50 -14.32 17.80
CA ASN A 235 -9.46 -15.36 18.83
C ASN A 235 -9.32 -16.76 18.20
N PRO A 236 -8.12 -17.36 18.21
CA PRO A 236 -6.88 -16.83 18.79
C PRO A 236 -6.36 -15.60 18.02
N ALA A 237 -5.50 -14.80 18.67
CA ALA A 237 -4.90 -13.60 18.07
C ALA A 237 -4.20 -13.93 16.73
N ALA A 238 -4.57 -13.15 15.71
CA ALA A 238 -4.43 -13.53 14.32
C ALA A 238 -3.87 -12.40 13.44
N VAL A 239 -4.55 -11.25 13.44
CA VAL A 239 -4.35 -10.18 12.47
C VAL A 239 -3.66 -9.01 13.14
N ALA A 240 -2.51 -8.59 12.63
CA ALA A 240 -1.78 -7.47 13.19
C ALA A 240 -2.52 -6.15 12.91
N VAL A 241 -2.54 -5.23 13.87
CA VAL A 241 -3.07 -3.87 13.69
C VAL A 241 -1.92 -2.95 13.24
N PRO A 242 -1.94 -2.41 12.02
CA PRO A 242 -0.88 -1.51 11.56
C PRO A 242 -0.78 -0.27 12.43
N THR A 243 0.44 0.22 12.64
CA THR A 243 0.66 1.49 13.35
C THR A 243 0.36 2.69 12.46
N HIS A 244 0.60 2.54 11.15
CA HIS A 244 0.46 3.56 10.11
C HIS A 244 0.05 2.88 8.81
N PHE A 245 -0.41 3.69 7.86
CA PHE A 245 -0.63 3.31 6.47
C PHE A 245 0.15 4.24 5.56
N TYR A 246 0.53 3.73 4.38
CA TYR A 246 1.08 4.55 3.32
C TYR A 246 0.20 4.52 2.07
N LYS A 247 0.32 5.59 1.28
CA LYS A 247 -0.01 5.56 -0.16
C LYS A 247 1.18 6.12 -0.94
N VAL A 248 1.59 5.41 -1.98
CA VAL A 248 2.50 5.91 -3.02
C VAL A 248 1.69 6.10 -4.29
N ILE A 249 1.68 7.32 -4.82
CA ILE A 249 0.82 7.74 -5.92
C ILE A 249 1.70 8.10 -7.12
N PHE A 250 1.38 7.50 -8.27
CA PHE A 250 1.97 7.77 -9.58
C PHE A 250 0.90 8.37 -10.47
N ALA A 251 0.92 9.68 -10.65
CA ALA A 251 0.01 10.39 -11.54
C ALA A 251 0.70 10.73 -12.86
N GLU A 252 0.27 10.08 -13.94
CA GLU A 252 0.91 10.11 -15.25
C GLU A 252 0.29 11.17 -16.15
N ASP A 253 1.11 11.89 -16.92
CA ASP A 253 0.66 12.95 -17.83
C ASP A 253 -0.01 12.45 -19.12
N GLY A 254 -0.09 11.12 -19.32
CA GLY A 254 -0.68 10.49 -20.50
C GLY A 254 0.24 10.40 -21.71
N THR A 255 1.47 10.92 -21.62
CA THR A 255 2.45 10.82 -22.70
C THR A 255 3.30 9.55 -22.53
N PRO A 256 3.45 8.70 -23.56
CA PRO A 256 4.37 7.57 -23.50
C PRO A 256 5.80 8.03 -23.19
N GLY A 257 6.38 7.53 -22.08
CA GLY A 257 7.68 8.00 -21.60
C GLY A 257 7.66 9.40 -20.96
N GLY A 258 6.48 9.97 -20.74
CA GLY A 258 6.27 11.28 -20.13
C GLY A 258 6.60 11.34 -18.64
N ASN A 259 6.33 12.51 -18.05
CA ASN A 259 6.59 12.75 -16.64
C ASN A 259 5.57 12.05 -15.77
N VAL A 260 6.00 11.65 -14.58
CA VAL A 260 5.15 11.06 -13.55
C VAL A 260 5.24 11.91 -12.30
N SER A 261 4.11 12.45 -11.88
CA SER A 261 3.97 13.17 -10.62
C SER A 261 3.84 12.15 -9.49
N LEU A 262 4.89 12.04 -8.70
CA LEU A 262 5.07 11.04 -7.66
C LEU A 262 4.89 11.67 -6.28
N GLY A 263 4.06 11.07 -5.43
CA GLY A 263 3.88 11.45 -4.04
C GLY A 263 3.87 10.21 -3.14
N ALA A 264 4.45 10.33 -1.94
CA ALA A 264 4.43 9.28 -0.94
C ALA A 264 3.92 9.87 0.38
N PHE A 265 2.97 9.20 1.02
CA PHE A 265 2.31 9.70 2.22
C PHE A 265 2.29 8.63 3.29
N VAL A 266 2.49 9.02 4.55
CA VAL A 266 2.41 8.12 5.71
C VAL A 266 1.51 8.73 6.77
N LEU A 267 0.42 8.04 7.10
CA LEU A 267 -0.57 8.48 8.07
C LEU A 267 -0.66 7.51 9.26
N PRO A 268 -0.75 7.98 10.51
CA PRO A 268 -0.96 7.11 11.66
C PRO A 268 -2.34 6.44 11.60
N ASN A 269 -2.41 5.18 12.02
CA ASN A 269 -3.68 4.47 12.21
C ASN A 269 -4.34 4.95 13.52
N ALA A 270 -4.82 6.19 13.51
CA ALA A 270 -5.38 6.90 14.64
C ALA A 270 -6.30 8.02 14.14
N ARG A 271 -7.15 8.57 15.02
CA ARG A 271 -7.95 9.75 14.70
C ARG A 271 -7.05 10.91 14.26
N ILE A 272 -7.37 11.51 13.10
CA ILE A 272 -6.70 12.68 12.55
C ILE A 272 -7.73 13.82 12.43
N PRO A 273 -7.50 15.00 13.03
CA PRO A 273 -8.38 16.15 12.85
C PRO A 273 -8.42 16.60 11.39
N ASN A 274 -9.60 17.00 10.89
CA ASN A 274 -9.80 17.39 9.49
C ASN A 274 -9.09 18.70 9.12
N GLU A 275 -8.66 19.49 10.09
CA GLU A 275 -7.90 20.72 9.90
C GLU A 275 -6.43 20.45 9.55
N LYS A 276 -5.96 19.21 9.75
CA LYS A 276 -4.61 18.81 9.36
C LYS A 276 -4.48 18.84 7.84
N SER A 277 -3.38 19.39 7.35
CA SER A 277 -3.11 19.39 5.91
C SER A 277 -2.62 18.01 5.47
N LEU A 278 -3.08 17.54 4.31
CA LEU A 278 -2.55 16.30 3.72
C LEU A 278 -1.04 16.40 3.44
N SER A 279 -0.54 17.59 3.09
CA SER A 279 0.89 17.81 2.87
C SER A 279 1.75 17.61 4.13
N GLU A 280 1.19 17.67 5.34
CA GLU A 280 1.93 17.34 6.57
C GLU A 280 2.31 15.85 6.63
N PHE A 281 1.62 15.01 5.87
CA PHE A 281 1.86 13.57 5.80
C PHE A 281 2.70 13.15 4.58
N GLU A 282 3.06 14.10 3.69
CA GLU A 282 3.96 13.84 2.57
C GLU A 282 5.38 13.54 3.10
N VAL A 283 5.96 12.43 2.64
CA VAL A 283 7.31 12.01 2.97
C VAL A 283 8.11 11.73 1.69
N PRO A 284 9.46 11.75 1.74
CA PRO A 284 10.28 11.21 0.66
C PRO A 284 9.92 9.73 0.39
N LEU A 285 9.95 9.29 -0.87
CA LEU A 285 9.61 7.91 -1.23
C LEU A 285 10.47 6.90 -0.46
N GLU A 286 11.75 7.23 -0.28
CA GLU A 286 12.74 6.38 0.37
C GLU A 286 12.42 6.13 1.86
N VAL A 287 11.58 6.98 2.46
CA VAL A 287 11.06 6.76 3.81
C VAL A 287 10.10 5.57 3.83
N VAL A 288 9.18 5.52 2.86
CA VAL A 288 8.23 4.40 2.73
C VAL A 288 8.99 3.13 2.39
N GLU A 289 9.90 3.18 1.41
CA GLU A 289 10.71 2.02 0.99
C GLU A 289 11.52 1.43 2.16
N ARG A 290 12.19 2.27 2.96
CA ARG A 290 12.94 1.82 4.14
C ARG A 290 12.04 1.23 5.22
N ALA A 291 10.84 1.78 5.40
CA ALA A 291 9.92 1.35 6.44
C ALA A 291 9.15 0.08 6.08
N SER A 292 8.83 -0.13 4.80
CA SER A 292 8.08 -1.29 4.30
C SER A 292 8.98 -2.44 3.84
N GLY A 293 10.24 -2.16 3.47
CA GLY A 293 11.12 -3.12 2.81
C GLY A 293 10.76 -3.36 1.34
N LEU A 294 10.04 -2.43 0.71
CA LEU A 294 9.62 -2.49 -0.70
C LEU A 294 10.35 -1.44 -1.53
N GLU A 295 10.35 -1.61 -2.86
CA GLU A 295 10.80 -0.60 -3.83
C GLU A 295 9.65 -0.27 -4.77
N PHE A 296 9.37 1.02 -4.98
CA PHE A 296 8.18 1.42 -5.76
C PHE A 296 8.54 2.04 -7.12
N ALA A 297 9.70 2.69 -7.23
CA ALA A 297 10.04 3.50 -8.40
C ALA A 297 11.39 3.12 -9.04
N SER A 298 11.93 1.93 -8.76
CA SER A 298 13.27 1.50 -9.26
C SER A 298 13.38 1.55 -10.79
N LEU A 299 12.27 1.33 -11.50
CA LEU A 299 12.20 1.39 -12.98
C LEU A 299 11.75 2.75 -13.54
N LEU A 300 11.44 3.74 -12.70
CA LEU A 300 11.04 5.08 -13.14
C LEU A 300 12.26 6.02 -13.12
N PRO A 301 12.79 6.48 -14.26
CA PRO A 301 13.96 7.37 -14.31
C PRO A 301 13.76 8.65 -13.50
N ALA A 302 14.80 9.10 -12.78
CA ALA A 302 14.70 10.22 -11.85
C ALA A 302 14.34 11.56 -12.51
N ASP A 303 14.76 11.77 -13.75
CA ASP A 303 14.44 12.95 -14.57
C ASP A 303 12.95 13.04 -14.94
N ARG A 304 12.27 11.90 -15.03
CA ARG A 304 10.83 11.80 -15.25
C ARG A 304 9.98 11.99 -13.99
N ARG A 305 10.59 11.98 -12.79
CA ARG A 305 9.87 12.12 -11.52
C ARG A 305 9.63 13.59 -11.19
N LYS A 306 8.35 13.99 -11.14
CA LYS A 306 7.93 15.28 -10.56
C LYS A 306 7.38 15.05 -9.15
N LYS A 307 7.47 16.05 -8.28
CA LYS A 307 6.91 15.96 -6.92
C LYS A 307 5.42 16.28 -6.98
N LEU A 308 4.56 15.33 -6.64
CA LEU A 308 3.11 15.47 -6.76
C LEU A 308 2.58 16.75 -6.11
N CYS A 309 2.96 17.05 -4.87
CA CYS A 309 2.47 18.22 -4.14
C CYS A 309 3.07 19.56 -4.59
N LYS A 310 3.98 19.55 -5.56
CA LYS A 310 4.40 20.75 -6.31
C LYS A 310 3.57 20.95 -7.57
N GLU A 311 3.00 19.89 -8.12
CA GLU A 311 2.21 19.90 -9.34
C GLU A 311 0.72 20.12 -9.06
N VAL A 312 0.24 19.73 -7.88
CA VAL A 312 -1.14 19.91 -7.42
C VAL A 312 -1.16 20.31 -5.95
N LYS A 313 -2.26 20.94 -5.52
CA LYS A 313 -2.49 21.22 -4.11
C LYS A 313 -2.89 19.93 -3.39
N CYS A 314 -1.98 19.36 -2.62
CA CYS A 314 -2.23 18.19 -1.77
C CYS A 314 -3.06 18.58 -0.54
N GLU A 315 -4.37 18.68 -0.73
CA GLU A 315 -5.34 18.97 0.32
C GLU A 315 -6.49 17.97 0.30
N ILE A 316 -7.06 17.69 1.47
CA ILE A 316 -8.31 16.97 1.56
C ILE A 316 -9.51 17.90 1.31
N ILE A 317 -10.61 17.34 0.83
CA ILE A 317 -11.93 17.99 0.92
C ILE A 317 -12.75 17.19 1.90
N VAL A 318 -13.15 17.85 2.99
CA VAL A 318 -14.09 17.29 3.95
C VAL A 318 -15.46 17.26 3.30
N ARG A 319 -15.89 16.07 2.87
CA ARG A 319 -17.27 15.84 2.49
C ARG A 319 -18.02 15.48 3.75
N GLN A 320 -18.99 16.30 4.15
CA GLN A 320 -19.98 15.85 5.14
C GLN A 320 -20.73 14.69 4.48
N PHE A 321 -20.42 13.46 4.87
CA PHE A 321 -21.26 12.32 4.53
C PHE A 321 -22.55 12.50 5.31
N ALA A 322 -23.55 13.14 4.69
CA ALA A 322 -24.82 13.42 5.34
C ALA A 322 -25.37 12.13 5.98
N GLU A 323 -25.68 12.20 7.27
CA GLU A 323 -26.44 11.20 8.01
C GLU A 323 -27.85 11.07 7.37
N SER A 324 -27.96 10.32 6.28
CA SER A 324 -29.26 9.97 5.71
C SER A 324 -29.88 8.83 6.50
N SER A 325 -30.24 9.07 7.77
CA SER A 325 -31.07 8.21 8.61
C SER A 325 -31.52 8.97 9.87
N ASN A 326 -32.47 9.91 9.74
CA ASN A 326 -33.47 10.29 10.78
C ASN A 326 -34.05 11.70 10.55
N ASN A 327 -34.86 11.92 9.50
CA ASN A 327 -35.78 13.07 9.56
C ASN A 327 -37.05 12.98 8.71
N THR A 328 -37.66 11.80 8.62
CA THR A 328 -39.02 11.63 8.07
C THR A 328 -39.84 10.69 8.95
N ALA A 329 -40.10 11.10 10.19
CA ALA A 329 -41.12 10.47 11.02
C ALA A 329 -41.67 11.36 12.14
N ILE A 330 -41.89 12.67 11.94
CA ILE A 330 -42.84 13.43 12.78
C ILE A 330 -43.55 14.50 11.93
N ARG A 331 -44.90 14.47 11.97
CA ARG A 331 -45.95 15.38 11.42
C ARG A 331 -46.80 14.70 10.33
N SER A 332 -47.80 13.87 10.69
CA SER A 332 -49.20 14.21 11.12
C SER A 332 -50.12 14.49 9.92
N PRO A 333 -51.45 14.21 9.98
CA PRO A 333 -52.34 14.07 11.15
C PRO A 333 -52.54 12.64 11.65
#